data_AF-A0A958XQW1-F1
#
_entry.id   AF-A0A958XQW1-F1
#
_cell.length_a   1.000
_cell.length_b   1.000
_cell.length_c   1.000
_cell.angle_alpha   90.00
_cell.angle_beta   90.00
_cell.angle_gamma   90.00
#
_symmetry.space_group_name_H-M   'P 1'
#
loop_
_entity.id
_entity.type
_entity.pdbx_description
1 polymer ?
#
loop_
_entity_poly.entity_id
_entity_poly.type
_entity_poly.pdbx_seq_one_letter_code
_entity_poly.pdbx_strand_id
1 'polypeptide(L)'
;LPITLDQMIYHAQSVVRAVHRAMVVVDMPFGSYQSNSEIALKSAIKIMKESGAHAVKLEGGAEVEESIQRILMAGIPVMGHLGLTPQSIYKFGTYTVRAKQEAEAGKLLADAKLLDSLGCFALVLEKIPARLAKDVSKSIEIPTIGIGAGPDADGQVLVTHDMLGITKDFKPRFLRRYLELFDAIGEATQRYITDVKGRDFPNEHEQY
;
A
#
# COMPACT_ATOMS: atom_id res chain seq x y z
N LEU A 1 9.29 4.07 7.57
CA LEU A 1 10.14 5.20 7.10
C LEU A 1 11.48 4.80 6.48
N PRO A 2 12.24 3.79 6.95
CA PRO A 2 13.61 3.58 6.45
C PRO A 2 13.71 2.90 5.07
N ILE A 3 12.58 2.51 4.46
CA ILE A 3 12.60 1.84 3.16
C ILE A 3 13.10 2.78 2.07
N THR A 4 14.07 2.33 1.28
CA THR A 4 14.70 3.14 0.25
C THR A 4 14.02 2.97 -1.10
N LEU A 5 14.32 3.89 -2.04
CA LEU A 5 13.88 3.79 -3.42
C LEU A 5 14.36 2.48 -4.09
N ASP A 6 15.60 2.10 -3.86
CA ASP A 6 16.18 0.88 -4.45
C ASP A 6 15.53 -0.39 -3.89
N GLN A 7 15.14 -0.39 -2.61
CA GLN A 7 14.39 -1.51 -2.01
C GLN A 7 12.99 -1.62 -2.63
N MET A 8 12.28 -0.50 -2.84
CA MET A 8 11.00 -0.49 -3.53
C MET A 8 11.12 -1.06 -4.95
N ILE A 9 12.17 -0.65 -5.68
CA ILE A 9 12.46 -1.15 -7.04
C ILE A 9 12.75 -2.66 -7.02
N TYR A 10 13.59 -3.13 -6.10
CA TYR A 10 13.93 -4.56 -5.98
C TYR A 10 12.69 -5.45 -5.74
N HIS A 11 11.81 -5.02 -4.84
CA HIS A 11 10.54 -5.74 -4.60
C HIS A 11 9.61 -5.67 -5.81
N ALA A 12 9.51 -4.51 -6.47
CA ALA A 12 8.70 -4.35 -7.67
C ALA A 12 9.18 -5.26 -8.81
N GLN A 13 10.49 -5.35 -9.05
CA GLN A 13 11.06 -6.27 -10.04
C GLN A 13 10.65 -7.73 -9.77
N SER A 14 10.63 -8.14 -8.50
CA SER A 14 10.23 -9.50 -8.12
C SER A 14 8.76 -9.77 -8.48
N VAL A 15 7.89 -8.79 -8.29
CA VAL A 15 6.46 -8.88 -8.63
C VAL A 15 6.25 -8.85 -10.15
N VAL A 16 6.86 -7.89 -10.85
CA VAL A 16 6.69 -7.69 -12.30
C VAL A 16 7.08 -8.94 -13.09
N ARG A 17 8.14 -9.67 -12.68
CA ARG A 17 8.55 -10.92 -13.33
C ARG A 17 7.50 -12.04 -13.27
N ALA A 18 6.61 -12.01 -12.27
CA ALA A 18 5.62 -13.06 -12.05
C ALA A 18 4.21 -12.67 -12.54
N VAL A 19 3.94 -11.38 -12.71
CA VAL A 19 2.60 -10.88 -13.04
C VAL A 19 2.39 -10.85 -14.56
N HIS A 20 1.29 -11.45 -15.03
CA HIS A 20 0.91 -11.43 -16.45
C HIS A 20 -0.24 -10.46 -16.78
N ARG A 21 -1.15 -10.21 -15.82
CA ARG A 21 -2.39 -9.43 -16.05
C ARG A 21 -2.58 -8.28 -15.07
N ALA A 22 -2.15 -8.45 -13.82
CA ALA A 22 -2.43 -7.46 -12.78
C ALA A 22 -1.65 -6.15 -13.03
N MET A 23 -2.27 -5.03 -12.69
CA MET A 23 -1.56 -3.74 -12.65
C MET A 23 -0.63 -3.71 -11.44
N VAL A 24 0.64 -3.31 -11.65
CA VAL A 24 1.64 -3.23 -10.59
C VAL A 24 1.86 -1.76 -10.29
N VAL A 25 1.47 -1.36 -9.08
CA VAL A 25 1.63 0.01 -8.58
C VAL A 25 2.72 -0.01 -7.51
N VAL A 26 3.69 0.89 -7.63
CA VAL A 26 4.83 0.95 -6.70
C VAL A 26 4.75 2.22 -5.86
N ASP A 27 4.86 2.06 -4.55
CA ASP A 27 4.93 3.21 -3.66
C ASP A 27 6.20 4.02 -3.86
N MET A 28 6.05 5.34 -3.90
CA MET A 28 7.17 6.25 -3.74
C MET A 28 7.51 6.37 -2.25
N PRO A 29 8.72 5.96 -1.81
CA PRO A 29 9.05 5.98 -0.40
C PRO A 29 9.29 7.40 0.13
N PHE A 30 9.25 7.55 1.45
CA PHE A 30 9.49 8.84 2.09
C PHE A 30 10.82 9.48 1.66
N GLY A 31 10.80 10.78 1.39
CA GLY A 31 11.95 11.55 0.93
C GLY A 31 12.16 11.51 -0.59
N SER A 32 11.40 10.69 -1.32
CA SER A 32 11.55 10.59 -2.78
C SER A 32 10.65 11.53 -3.59
N TYR A 33 9.67 12.22 -2.96
CA TYR A 33 8.71 13.05 -3.68
C TYR A 33 8.19 14.29 -2.95
N GLN A 34 8.34 14.40 -1.63
CA GLN A 34 7.66 15.42 -0.82
C GLN A 34 8.26 16.83 -0.94
N SER A 35 9.57 16.96 -1.21
CA SER A 35 10.30 18.23 -1.06
C SER A 35 10.54 18.97 -2.38
N ASN A 36 10.73 18.24 -3.47
CA ASN A 36 11.11 18.80 -4.77
C ASN A 36 10.51 17.94 -5.88
N SER A 37 9.75 18.59 -6.75
CA SER A 37 9.02 17.97 -7.86
C SER A 37 9.95 17.38 -8.93
N GLU A 38 11.17 17.89 -9.11
CA GLU A 38 12.19 17.26 -9.97
C GLU A 38 12.74 15.97 -9.37
N ILE A 39 12.92 15.92 -8.04
CA ILE A 39 13.32 14.70 -7.33
C ILE A 39 12.18 13.67 -7.43
N ALA A 40 10.93 14.11 -7.29
CA ALA A 40 9.76 13.27 -7.48
C ALA A 40 9.74 12.65 -8.88
N LEU A 41 9.92 13.46 -9.92
CA LEU A 41 9.97 12.98 -11.30
C LEU A 41 11.13 12.00 -11.54
N LYS A 42 12.35 12.34 -11.10
CA LYS A 42 13.52 11.45 -11.24
C LYS A 42 13.30 10.11 -10.54
N SER A 43 12.71 10.13 -9.34
CA SER A 43 12.42 8.93 -8.57
C SER A 43 11.34 8.07 -9.24
N ALA A 44 10.26 8.69 -9.73
CA ALA A 44 9.21 8.01 -10.47
C ALA A 44 9.75 7.37 -11.77
N ILE A 45 10.54 8.10 -12.56
CA ILE A 45 11.21 7.57 -13.75
C ILE A 45 12.09 6.38 -13.40
N LYS A 46 12.89 6.48 -12.32
CA LYS A 46 13.75 5.38 -11.86
C LYS A 46 12.93 4.13 -11.55
N ILE A 47 11.83 4.29 -10.79
CA ILE A 47 10.90 3.19 -10.49
C ILE A 47 10.41 2.54 -11.78
N MET A 48 9.85 3.33 -12.70
CA MET A 48 9.26 2.81 -13.93
C MET A 48 10.28 2.07 -14.79
N LYS A 49 11.46 2.67 -15.01
CA LYS A 49 12.49 2.11 -15.90
C LYS A 49 13.17 0.88 -15.32
N GLU A 50 13.45 0.86 -14.03
CA GLU A 50 14.21 -0.23 -13.41
C GLU A 50 13.31 -1.40 -12.97
N SER A 51 12.04 -1.15 -12.64
CA SER A 51 11.14 -2.22 -12.20
C SER A 51 10.24 -2.80 -13.29
N GLY A 52 9.89 -2.00 -14.32
CA GLY A 52 8.84 -2.37 -15.27
C GLY A 52 7.42 -2.26 -14.69
N ALA A 53 7.23 -1.56 -13.58
CA ALA A 53 5.91 -1.29 -13.01
C ALA A 53 5.03 -0.44 -13.94
N HIS A 54 3.73 -0.42 -13.65
CA HIS A 54 2.73 0.24 -14.48
C HIS A 54 2.32 1.63 -13.96
N ALA A 55 2.55 1.92 -12.68
CA ALA A 55 2.22 3.19 -12.04
C ALA A 55 2.98 3.39 -10.72
N VAL A 56 2.90 4.62 -10.19
CA VAL A 56 3.40 4.97 -8.86
C VAL A 56 2.28 5.41 -7.91
N LYS A 57 2.47 5.20 -6.60
CA LYS A 57 1.58 5.70 -5.55
C LYS A 57 2.29 6.71 -4.66
N LEU A 58 1.62 7.83 -4.35
CA LEU A 58 2.15 8.91 -3.51
C LEU A 58 1.16 9.23 -2.39
N GLU A 59 1.69 9.50 -1.19
CA GLU A 59 0.89 9.96 -0.04
C GLU A 59 0.87 11.48 0.06
N GLY A 60 -0.32 12.07 0.16
CA GLY A 60 -0.51 13.51 0.35
C GLY A 60 -1.59 14.09 -0.56
N GLY A 61 -2.09 15.27 -0.17
CA GLY A 61 -3.04 16.07 -0.94
C GLY A 61 -2.37 17.27 -1.60
N ALA A 62 -2.92 18.47 -1.39
CA ALA A 62 -2.40 19.72 -1.94
C ALA A 62 -0.89 19.95 -1.67
N GLU A 63 -0.37 19.45 -0.55
CA GLU A 63 1.06 19.58 -0.21
C GLU A 63 2.03 18.92 -1.21
N VAL A 64 1.57 18.00 -2.06
CA VAL A 64 2.40 17.29 -3.05
C VAL A 64 1.88 17.46 -4.49
N GLU A 65 0.99 18.43 -4.71
CA GLU A 65 0.39 18.75 -6.00
C GLU A 65 1.45 18.93 -7.10
N GLU A 66 2.48 19.73 -6.84
CA GLU A 66 3.52 20.05 -7.83
C GLU A 66 4.30 18.80 -8.27
N SER A 67 4.53 17.86 -7.35
CA SER A 67 5.18 16.58 -7.63
C SER A 67 4.29 15.70 -8.49
N ILE A 68 2.99 15.62 -8.17
CA ILE A 68 2.01 14.81 -8.92
C ILE A 68 1.85 15.35 -10.34
N GLN A 69 1.64 16.66 -10.50
CA GLN A 69 1.52 17.30 -11.82
C GLN A 69 2.73 16.98 -12.70
N ARG A 70 3.94 17.14 -12.17
CA ARG A 70 5.16 16.91 -12.93
C ARG A 70 5.37 15.45 -13.33
N ILE A 71 4.98 14.49 -12.48
CA ILE A 71 5.01 13.06 -12.80
C ILE A 71 3.98 12.73 -13.89
N LEU A 72 2.75 13.25 -13.78
CA LEU A 72 1.69 13.04 -14.76
C LEU A 72 2.04 13.63 -16.12
N MET A 73 2.65 14.82 -16.18
CA MET A 73 3.13 15.44 -17.42
C MET A 73 4.21 14.61 -18.14
N ALA A 74 4.93 13.75 -17.42
CA ALA A 74 5.88 12.81 -18.00
C ALA A 74 5.23 11.50 -18.50
N GLY A 75 3.91 11.38 -18.41
CA GLY A 75 3.14 10.22 -18.85
C GLY A 75 3.15 9.04 -17.88
N ILE A 76 3.55 9.26 -16.61
CA ILE A 76 3.57 8.21 -15.59
C ILE A 76 2.23 8.23 -14.83
N PRO A 77 1.45 7.13 -14.81
CA PRO A 77 0.20 7.08 -14.06
C PRO A 77 0.44 7.17 -12.55
N VAL A 78 -0.38 7.98 -11.88
CA VAL A 78 -0.30 8.23 -10.42
C VAL A 78 -1.56 7.76 -9.71
N MET A 79 -1.38 6.97 -8.67
CA MET A 79 -2.41 6.67 -7.66
C MET A 79 -2.18 7.57 -6.45
N GLY A 80 -3.21 8.33 -6.05
CA GLY A 80 -3.17 9.14 -4.83
C GLY A 80 -3.38 8.29 -3.57
N HIS A 81 -2.96 8.81 -2.41
CA HIS A 81 -3.25 8.21 -1.11
C HIS A 81 -3.55 9.29 -0.06
N LEU A 82 -4.78 9.28 0.46
CA LEU A 82 -5.28 10.16 1.50
C LEU A 82 -5.79 9.38 2.73
N GLY A 83 -6.02 10.11 3.83
CA GLY A 83 -6.43 9.56 5.11
C GLY A 83 -5.25 9.43 6.07
N LEU A 84 -5.06 8.25 6.64
CA LEU A 84 -3.84 7.95 7.39
C LEU A 84 -2.71 7.67 6.40
N THR A 85 -1.76 8.60 6.27
CA THR A 85 -0.57 8.44 5.44
C THR A 85 0.62 8.01 6.31
N PRO A 86 1.04 6.72 6.31
CA PRO A 86 2.05 6.20 7.24
C PRO A 86 3.41 6.89 7.15
N GLN A 87 3.77 7.48 6.00
CA GLN A 87 5.01 8.25 5.88
C GLN A 87 4.99 9.54 6.71
N SER A 88 3.80 10.02 7.09
CA SER A 88 3.61 11.18 7.97
C SER A 88 3.46 10.80 9.45
N ILE A 89 3.86 9.58 9.85
CA ILE A 89 3.65 9.09 11.23
C ILE A 89 4.21 10.02 12.31
N TYR A 90 5.39 10.62 12.10
CA TYR A 90 5.96 11.55 13.09
C TYR A 90 5.21 12.88 13.17
N LYS A 91 4.54 13.31 12.08
CA LYS A 91 3.65 14.47 12.08
C LYS A 91 2.35 14.17 12.84
N PHE A 92 1.87 12.93 12.77
CA PHE A 92 0.59 12.52 13.35
C PHE A 92 0.68 11.90 14.74
N GLY A 93 1.87 11.44 15.15
CA GLY A 93 2.14 10.84 16.46
C GLY A 93 1.54 9.44 16.67
N THR A 94 0.49 9.06 15.94
CA THR A 94 -0.20 7.77 16.10
C THR A 94 -0.80 7.25 14.79
N TYR A 95 -1.08 5.94 14.73
CA TYR A 95 -1.85 5.33 13.65
C TYR A 95 -3.37 5.43 13.89
N THR A 96 -3.90 6.49 14.50
CA THR A 96 -5.34 6.56 14.80
C THR A 96 -6.18 6.91 13.56
N VAL A 97 -7.49 6.63 13.63
CA VAL A 97 -8.45 6.98 12.56
C VAL A 97 -8.43 8.48 12.30
N ARG A 98 -8.33 8.88 11.03
CA ARG A 98 -8.24 10.29 10.58
C ARG A 98 -9.58 10.87 10.17
N ALA A 99 -9.64 12.19 10.02
CA ALA A 99 -10.79 12.91 9.52
C ALA A 99 -12.07 12.70 10.34
N LYS A 100 -11.91 12.66 11.68
CA LYS A 100 -13.06 12.61 12.60
C LYS A 100 -13.69 13.98 12.83
N GLN A 101 -12.90 15.04 12.68
CA GLN A 101 -13.33 16.43 12.84
C GLN A 101 -13.75 16.99 11.48
N GLU A 102 -14.76 17.85 11.44
CA GLU A 102 -15.32 18.41 10.20
C GLU A 102 -14.25 19.11 9.35
N ALA A 103 -13.33 19.84 9.97
CA ALA A 103 -12.25 20.52 9.24
C ALA A 103 -11.31 19.53 8.53
N GLU A 104 -10.93 18.44 9.19
CA GLU A 104 -10.09 17.40 8.58
C GLU A 104 -10.84 16.65 7.47
N ALA A 105 -12.14 16.38 7.66
CA ALA A 105 -12.98 15.77 6.64
C ALA A 105 -13.15 16.67 5.41
N GLY A 106 -13.35 17.97 5.62
CA GLY A 106 -13.40 18.98 4.57
C GLY A 106 -12.09 19.07 3.78
N LYS A 107 -10.93 19.07 4.48
CA LYS A 107 -9.62 19.01 3.81
C LYS A 107 -9.48 17.75 2.96
N LEU A 108 -9.82 16.58 3.50
CA LEU A 108 -9.69 15.32 2.77
C LEU A 108 -10.56 15.30 1.51
N LEU A 109 -11.80 15.82 1.59
CA LEU A 109 -12.68 15.93 0.43
C LEU A 109 -12.13 16.89 -0.62
N ALA A 110 -11.56 18.03 -0.19
CA ALA A 110 -10.93 18.98 -1.09
C ALA A 110 -9.68 18.38 -1.77
N ASP A 111 -8.82 17.70 -1.00
CA ASP A 111 -7.65 17.00 -1.53
C ASP A 111 -8.06 15.89 -2.50
N ALA A 112 -9.11 15.13 -2.22
CA ALA A 112 -9.59 14.08 -3.12
C ALA A 112 -10.01 14.65 -4.48
N LYS A 113 -10.78 15.74 -4.48
CA LYS A 113 -11.18 16.45 -5.71
C LYS A 113 -10.01 17.07 -6.45
N LEU A 114 -9.02 17.59 -5.71
CA LEU A 114 -7.79 18.08 -6.31
C LEU A 114 -7.09 16.94 -7.05
N LEU A 115 -6.82 15.82 -6.38
CA LEU A 115 -6.13 14.67 -6.97
C LEU A 115 -6.85 14.09 -8.20
N ASP A 116 -8.19 14.06 -8.16
CA ASP A 116 -9.04 13.73 -9.31
C ASP A 116 -8.81 14.70 -10.47
N SER A 117 -8.92 16.02 -10.21
CA SER A 117 -8.72 17.06 -11.23
C SER A 117 -7.30 17.12 -11.82
N LEU A 118 -6.29 16.69 -11.05
CA LEU A 118 -4.91 16.60 -11.54
C LEU A 118 -4.73 15.47 -12.56
N GLY A 119 -5.59 14.44 -12.52
CA GLY A 119 -5.50 13.26 -13.37
C GLY A 119 -4.87 12.03 -12.70
N CYS A 120 -4.94 11.91 -11.36
CA CYS A 120 -4.66 10.63 -10.72
C CYS A 120 -5.63 9.56 -11.25
N PHE A 121 -5.20 8.33 -11.49
CA PHE A 121 -6.10 7.30 -12.06
C PHE A 121 -6.91 6.55 -11.00
N ALA A 122 -6.53 6.66 -9.72
CA ALA A 122 -7.19 6.02 -8.58
C ALA A 122 -6.76 6.70 -7.27
N LEU A 123 -7.54 6.50 -6.21
CA LEU A 123 -7.28 7.09 -4.89
C LEU A 123 -7.42 6.06 -3.77
N VAL A 124 -6.34 5.84 -3.01
CA VAL A 124 -6.40 5.07 -1.76
C VAL A 124 -6.95 5.93 -0.63
N LEU A 125 -7.91 5.38 0.11
CA LEU A 125 -8.48 5.96 1.33
C LEU A 125 -8.15 5.05 2.51
N GLU A 126 -7.24 5.49 3.38
CA GLU A 126 -6.80 4.71 4.53
C GLU A 126 -7.36 5.24 5.85
N LYS A 127 -8.02 4.34 6.60
CA LYS A 127 -8.40 4.53 8.00
C LYS A 127 -9.18 5.82 8.28
N ILE A 128 -10.23 6.06 7.49
CA ILE A 128 -11.18 7.17 7.64
C ILE A 128 -12.60 6.66 7.96
N PRO A 129 -13.51 7.50 8.49
CA PRO A 129 -14.90 7.13 8.70
C PRO A 129 -15.57 6.63 7.41
N ALA A 130 -16.32 5.53 7.49
CA ALA A 130 -16.97 4.93 6.33
C ALA A 130 -17.92 5.88 5.58
N ARG A 131 -18.64 6.73 6.33
CA ARG A 131 -19.49 7.77 5.74
C ARG A 131 -18.68 8.76 4.90
N LEU A 132 -17.51 9.20 5.40
CA LEU A 132 -16.64 10.10 4.65
C LEU A 132 -16.07 9.42 3.40
N ALA A 133 -15.66 8.15 3.50
CA ALA A 133 -15.19 7.40 2.32
C ALA A 133 -16.27 7.29 1.24
N LYS A 134 -17.53 7.03 1.64
CA LYS A 134 -18.68 7.03 0.75
C LYS A 134 -18.89 8.40 0.10
N ASP A 135 -18.83 9.47 0.88
CA ASP A 135 -19.02 10.83 0.38
C ASP A 135 -17.91 11.22 -0.62
N VAL A 136 -16.65 10.84 -0.34
CA VAL A 136 -15.52 11.04 -1.24
C VAL A 136 -15.70 10.26 -2.54
N SER A 137 -15.98 8.96 -2.46
CA SER A 137 -16.13 8.08 -3.64
C SER A 137 -17.25 8.54 -4.58
N LYS A 138 -18.29 9.17 -4.05
CA LYS A 138 -19.37 9.76 -4.85
C LYS A 138 -19.04 11.12 -5.47
N SER A 139 -17.96 11.75 -5.02
CA SER A 139 -17.63 13.14 -5.35
C SER A 139 -16.53 13.30 -6.38
N ILE A 140 -15.88 12.20 -6.78
CA ILE A 140 -14.77 12.13 -7.74
C ILE A 140 -15.07 11.07 -8.80
N GLU A 141 -14.46 11.18 -9.99
CA GLU A 141 -14.68 10.22 -11.08
C GLU A 141 -13.78 8.98 -10.97
N ILE A 142 -12.58 9.15 -10.42
CA ILE A 142 -11.58 8.09 -10.32
C ILE A 142 -11.96 7.05 -9.24
N PRO A 143 -11.65 5.76 -9.45
CA PRO A 143 -11.97 4.71 -8.50
C PRO A 143 -11.25 4.91 -7.15
N THR A 144 -11.99 4.70 -6.06
CA THR A 144 -11.42 4.69 -4.70
C THR A 144 -11.08 3.28 -4.23
N ILE A 145 -9.96 3.14 -3.53
CA ILE A 145 -9.49 1.87 -2.95
C ILE A 145 -9.41 2.01 -1.43
N GLY A 146 -10.28 1.31 -0.72
CA GLY A 146 -10.39 1.39 0.73
C GLY A 146 -9.44 0.46 1.48
N ILE A 147 -8.86 0.96 2.57
CA ILE A 147 -8.26 0.13 3.63
C ILE A 147 -8.67 0.69 5.00
N GLY A 148 -9.58 -0.02 5.67
CA GLY A 148 -10.22 0.49 6.88
C GLY A 148 -11.08 1.74 6.65
N ALA A 149 -11.57 1.93 5.42
CA ALA A 149 -12.45 3.03 5.01
C ALA A 149 -13.91 2.60 4.77
N GLY A 150 -14.27 1.35 5.08
CA GLY A 150 -15.62 0.81 4.85
C GLY A 150 -15.83 0.27 3.44
N PRO A 151 -17.03 -0.28 3.17
CA PRO A 151 -17.32 -1.04 1.95
C PRO A 151 -17.78 -0.17 0.77
N ASP A 152 -18.01 1.12 0.98
CA ASP A 152 -18.52 2.05 -0.04
C ASP A 152 -17.42 2.58 -1.00
N ALA A 153 -16.16 2.15 -0.83
CA ALA A 153 -15.10 2.39 -1.81
C ALA A 153 -15.19 1.36 -2.95
N ASP A 154 -14.77 1.74 -4.16
CA ASP A 154 -14.92 0.91 -5.38
C ASP A 154 -14.08 -0.37 -5.36
N GLY A 155 -12.96 -0.34 -4.64
CA GLY A 155 -12.10 -1.49 -4.39
C GLY A 155 -11.57 -1.52 -2.96
N GLN A 156 -10.81 -2.56 -2.64
CA GLN A 156 -10.24 -2.76 -1.30
C GLN A 156 -8.79 -3.22 -1.40
N VAL A 157 -7.98 -2.86 -0.41
CA VAL A 157 -6.58 -3.32 -0.29
C VAL A 157 -6.28 -3.75 1.14
N LEU A 158 -5.46 -4.81 1.27
CA LEU A 158 -4.91 -5.28 2.54
C LEU A 158 -3.44 -5.64 2.32
N VAL A 159 -2.65 -5.55 3.39
CA VAL A 159 -1.27 -6.05 3.40
C VAL A 159 -1.32 -7.57 3.40
N THR A 160 -0.62 -8.21 2.46
CA THR A 160 -0.64 -9.67 2.28
C THR A 160 -0.26 -10.44 3.56
N HIS A 161 0.76 -9.98 4.29
CA HIS A 161 1.21 -10.61 5.53
C HIS A 161 0.14 -10.59 6.63
N ASP A 162 -0.60 -9.49 6.72
CA ASP A 162 -1.69 -9.33 7.68
C ASP A 162 -2.87 -10.21 7.30
N MET A 163 -3.24 -10.18 6.01
CA MET A 163 -4.35 -10.95 5.46
C MET A 163 -4.12 -12.47 5.59
N LEU A 164 -2.88 -12.93 5.44
CA LEU A 164 -2.50 -14.34 5.56
C LEU A 164 -2.11 -14.76 6.99
N GLY A 165 -2.21 -13.86 7.97
CA GLY A 165 -1.93 -14.18 9.38
C GLY A 165 -0.48 -14.58 9.64
N ILE A 166 0.48 -13.99 8.92
CA ILE A 166 1.91 -14.21 9.16
C ILE A 166 2.36 -13.45 10.42
N THR A 167 1.83 -12.24 10.64
CA THR A 167 2.13 -11.43 11.82
C THR A 167 1.05 -11.59 12.88
N LYS A 168 1.42 -12.03 14.09
CA LYS A 168 0.45 -12.37 15.14
C LYS A 168 0.00 -11.18 15.98
N ASP A 169 0.89 -10.24 16.26
CA ASP A 169 0.67 -9.13 17.21
C ASP A 169 -0.12 -7.96 16.61
N PHE A 170 -0.17 -7.86 15.28
CA PHE A 170 -0.92 -6.82 14.58
C PHE A 170 -2.36 -7.28 14.31
N LYS A 171 -3.33 -6.63 14.96
CA LYS A 171 -4.78 -6.94 14.87
C LYS A 171 -5.63 -5.66 14.79
N PRO A 172 -5.49 -4.84 13.74
CA PRO A 172 -6.34 -3.68 13.58
C PRO A 172 -7.79 -4.10 13.30
N ARG A 173 -8.75 -3.31 13.77
CA ARG A 173 -10.19 -3.59 13.62
C ARG A 173 -10.64 -3.80 12.17
N PHE A 174 -9.94 -3.22 11.19
CA PHE A 174 -10.30 -3.33 9.78
C PHE A 174 -9.78 -4.60 9.08
N LEU A 175 -8.90 -5.37 9.72
CA LEU A 175 -8.27 -6.53 9.12
C LEU A 175 -9.15 -7.78 9.33
N ARG A 176 -9.39 -8.50 8.23
CA ARG A 176 -9.84 -9.90 8.26
C ARG A 176 -8.65 -10.78 7.89
N ARG A 177 -8.34 -11.77 8.73
CA ARG A 177 -7.40 -12.84 8.40
C ARG A 177 -8.14 -13.92 7.63
N TYR A 178 -7.57 -14.31 6.49
CA TYR A 178 -8.08 -15.38 5.63
C TYR A 178 -7.28 -16.67 5.80
N LEU A 179 -6.13 -16.61 6.48
CA LEU A 179 -5.30 -17.73 6.85
C LEU A 179 -4.55 -17.39 8.14
N GLU A 180 -4.09 -18.39 8.88
CA GLU A 180 -3.20 -18.25 10.04
C GLU A 180 -1.86 -18.93 9.73
N LEU A 181 -1.10 -18.37 8.78
CA LEU A 181 0.16 -18.96 8.33
C LEU A 181 1.20 -19.07 9.45
N PHE A 182 1.18 -18.16 10.42
CA PHE A 182 2.09 -18.25 11.56
C PHE A 182 1.95 -19.59 12.29
N ASP A 183 0.71 -19.97 12.62
CA ASP A 183 0.46 -21.21 13.35
C ASP A 183 0.74 -22.43 12.46
N ALA A 184 0.34 -22.38 11.17
CA ALA A 184 0.61 -23.46 10.22
C ALA A 184 2.12 -23.72 10.01
N ILE A 185 2.94 -22.68 9.87
CA ILE A 185 4.40 -22.80 9.76
C ILE A 185 4.98 -23.34 11.07
N GLY A 186 4.48 -22.88 12.21
CA GLY A 186 4.88 -23.38 13.53
C GLY A 186 4.62 -24.88 13.69
N GLU A 187 3.42 -25.34 13.33
CA GLU A 187 3.07 -26.76 13.36
C GLU A 187 3.92 -27.60 12.40
N ALA A 188 4.15 -27.12 11.17
CA ALA A 188 5.00 -27.82 10.20
C ALA A 188 6.43 -27.96 10.72
N THR A 189 6.96 -26.90 11.34
CA THR A 189 8.31 -26.90 11.94
C THR A 189 8.40 -27.89 13.10
N GLN A 190 7.38 -27.95 13.97
CA GLN A 190 7.37 -28.90 15.09
C GLN A 190 7.27 -30.35 14.63
N ARG A 191 6.48 -30.62 13.58
CA ARG A 191 6.41 -31.95 12.95
C ARG A 191 7.78 -32.37 12.42
N TYR A 192 8.41 -31.52 11.61
CA TYR A 192 9.77 -31.78 11.12
C TYR A 192 10.77 -32.06 12.25
N ILE A 193 10.74 -31.29 13.35
CA ILE A 193 11.60 -31.53 14.52
C ILE A 193 11.31 -32.89 15.15
N THR A 194 10.04 -33.27 15.24
CA THR A 194 9.61 -34.56 15.79
C THR A 194 10.12 -35.71 14.94
N ASP A 195 9.94 -35.62 13.62
CA ASP A 195 10.33 -36.66 12.68
C ASP A 195 11.85 -36.86 12.66
N VAL A 196 12.63 -35.77 12.68
CA VAL A 196 14.10 -35.82 12.77
C VAL A 196 14.55 -36.44 14.09
N LYS A 197 13.98 -36.03 15.23
CA LYS A 197 14.35 -36.57 16.54
C LYS A 197 13.94 -38.03 16.71
N GLY A 198 12.82 -38.42 16.10
CA GLY A 198 12.33 -39.79 16.05
C GLY A 198 13.06 -40.67 15.04
N ARG A 199 13.94 -40.10 14.20
CA ARG A 199 14.56 -40.76 13.04
C ARG A 199 13.54 -41.33 12.06
N ASP A 200 12.37 -40.71 11.97
CA ASP A 200 11.36 -41.00 10.95
C ASP A 200 11.64 -40.23 9.66
N PHE A 201 12.44 -39.15 9.75
CA PHE A 201 12.99 -38.42 8.61
C PHE A 201 14.54 -38.34 8.67
N PRO A 202 15.25 -38.63 7.57
CA PRO A 202 14.76 -39.31 6.37
C PRO A 202 14.49 -40.81 6.64
N ASN A 203 13.47 -41.39 5.98
CA ASN A 203 13.19 -42.83 5.97
C ASN A 203 13.70 -43.54 4.69
N GLU A 204 13.34 -44.82 4.52
CA GLU A 204 13.79 -45.65 3.38
C GLU A 204 13.40 -45.11 2.00
N HIS A 205 12.35 -44.29 1.91
CA HIS A 205 11.91 -43.65 0.67
C HIS A 205 12.58 -42.29 0.42
N GLU A 206 13.38 -41.80 1.36
CA GLU A 206 13.98 -40.45 1.37
C GLU A 206 15.51 -40.51 1.37
N GLN A 207 16.08 -41.63 0.93
CA GLN A 207 17.53 -41.87 0.80
C GLN A 207 17.90 -42.51 -0.56
N TYR A 208 19.15 -42.34 -0.98
CA TYR A 208 19.73 -42.93 -2.20
C TYR A 208 20.62 -44.13 -1.89
#